data_AF-A0A194QR76-F1
#
_entry.id   AF-A0A194QR76-F1
#
_cell.length_a   1.000
_cell.length_b   1.000
_cell.length_c   1.000
_cell.angle_alpha   90.00
_cell.angle_beta   90.00
_cell.angle_gamma   90.00
#
_symmetry.space_group_name_H-M   'P 1'
#
loop_
_entity.id
_entity.type
_entity.pdbx_description
1 polymer ?
#
loop_
_entity_poly.entity_id
_entity_poly.type
_entity_poly.pdbx_seq_one_letter_code
_entity_poly.pdbx_strand_id
1 'polypeptide(L)'
;MNQKMSDPRSAMSIELWLKTGRRHSEVLDEQKMSEGQLRRPDATIVLWLKCEQTIHDERLNARVDSMLKEGLIQELLNFHDRHNKQRIKDGKPPDYTKGVFQTLGLKEFHEYLMMTEDDRNSEDGKKLMLQSIENMKIATRRYARRQNKMVKGRFLEIPRREVPTIYELDTTDLSQWDKQVKNKAIDIIESYINKIPCPYEPLKKNIDEEKNKINSQSSNYCDVCERLIIGDKEYAIHLNSFKHQRVLKKKKKLLDQKAKEIQNISQDS
;
A
#
# COMPACT_ATOMS: atom_id res chain seq x y z
N MET A 1 -8.97 19.62 17.08
CA MET A 1 -7.72 19.32 17.81
C MET A 1 -7.15 18.03 17.22
N ASN A 2 -6.40 18.16 16.11
CA ASN A 2 -5.90 17.01 15.34
C ASN A 2 -4.60 16.50 15.97
N GLN A 3 -4.70 15.65 16.98
CA GLN A 3 -3.58 14.77 17.32
C GLN A 3 -3.33 13.89 16.10
N LYS A 4 -2.23 14.16 15.38
CA LYS A 4 -1.69 13.22 14.40
C LYS A 4 -1.44 11.92 15.15
N MET A 5 -2.33 10.94 14.95
CA MET A 5 -2.14 9.56 15.38
C MET A 5 -0.73 9.17 14.92
N SER A 6 0.14 8.83 15.88
CA SER A 6 1.51 8.39 15.62
C SER A 6 1.49 7.23 14.62
N ASP A 7 2.40 7.23 13.64
CA ASP A 7 2.57 6.13 12.68
C ASP A 7 2.57 4.78 13.44
N PRO A 8 1.71 3.80 13.08
CA PRO A 8 1.65 2.51 13.75
C PRO A 8 3.02 1.83 13.90
N ARG A 9 3.94 2.06 12.96
CA ARG A 9 5.31 1.51 13.02
C ARG A 9 6.14 2.17 14.13
N SER A 10 5.99 3.48 14.31
CA SER A 10 6.64 4.21 15.40
C SER A 10 6.07 3.80 16.76
N ALA A 11 4.75 3.65 16.86
CA ALA A 11 4.08 3.18 18.07
C ALA A 11 4.58 1.78 18.47
N MET A 12 4.64 0.84 17.52
CA MET A 12 5.18 -0.51 17.75
C MET A 12 6.65 -0.49 18.18
N SER A 13 7.47 0.40 17.62
CA SER A 13 8.89 0.51 17.97
C SER A 13 9.09 1.00 19.41
N ILE A 14 8.26 1.96 19.85
CA ILE A 14 8.25 2.45 21.23
C ILE A 14 7.75 1.36 22.18
N GLU A 15 6.69 0.65 21.80
CA GLU A 15 6.15 -0.45 22.60
C GLU A 15 7.17 -1.57 22.81
N LEU A 16 7.91 -1.95 21.77
CA LEU A 16 9.00 -2.93 21.88
C LEU A 16 10.05 -2.47 22.88
N TRP A 17 10.46 -1.21 22.81
CA TRP A 17 11.43 -0.65 23.74
C TRP A 17 10.90 -0.64 25.18
N LEU A 18 9.65 -0.23 25.40
CA LEU A 18 9.03 -0.24 26.73
C LEU A 18 8.93 -1.66 27.32
N LYS A 19 8.65 -2.67 26.49
CA LYS A 19 8.51 -4.07 26.94
C LYS A 19 9.84 -4.78 27.17
N THR A 20 10.85 -4.51 26.35
CA THR A 20 12.10 -5.28 26.32
C THR A 20 13.30 -4.50 26.87
N GLY A 21 13.20 -3.18 26.99
CA GLY A 21 14.32 -2.27 27.26
C GLY A 21 15.28 -2.08 26.08
N ARG A 22 15.11 -2.83 24.98
CA ARG A 22 16.01 -2.85 23.83
C ARG A 22 15.53 -1.90 22.75
N ARG A 23 16.44 -1.17 22.08
CA ARG A 23 16.03 -0.30 20.97
C ARG A 23 15.62 -1.17 19.79
N HIS A 24 14.51 -0.82 19.13
CA HIS A 24 14.04 -1.57 17.97
C HIS A 24 15.09 -1.62 16.84
N SER A 25 15.90 -0.58 16.68
CA SER A 25 17.03 -0.55 15.74
C SER A 25 18.06 -1.64 16.04
N GLU A 26 18.43 -1.86 17.31
CA GLU A 26 19.41 -2.87 17.70
C GLU A 26 18.89 -4.29 17.40
N VAL A 27 17.62 -4.54 17.71
CA VAL A 27 16.96 -5.82 17.39
C VAL A 27 16.92 -6.06 15.88
N LEU A 28 16.62 -5.03 15.08
CA LEU A 28 16.64 -5.13 13.63
C LEU A 28 18.06 -5.32 13.08
N ASP A 29 19.08 -4.69 13.66
CA ASP A 29 20.47 -4.85 13.22
C ASP A 29 21.03 -6.24 13.57
N GLU A 30 20.65 -6.81 14.71
CA GLU A 30 20.92 -8.22 15.03
C GLU A 30 20.21 -9.16 14.05
N GLN A 31 18.94 -8.89 13.75
CA GLN A 31 18.21 -9.65 12.74
C GLN A 31 18.90 -9.55 11.39
N LYS A 32 19.36 -8.36 10.97
CA LYS A 32 20.09 -8.14 9.70
C LYS A 32 21.29 -9.06 9.51
N MET A 33 22.00 -9.41 10.59
CA MET A 33 23.14 -10.34 10.54
C MET A 33 22.73 -11.79 10.20
N SER A 34 21.47 -12.14 10.46
CA SER A 34 20.81 -13.40 10.08
C SER A 34 19.76 -13.24 8.97
N GLU A 35 19.50 -12.01 8.51
CA GLU A 35 18.45 -11.71 7.55
C GLU A 35 18.85 -12.22 6.18
N GLY A 36 17.88 -12.80 5.52
CA GLY A 36 17.97 -13.11 4.12
C GLY A 36 17.77 -14.58 3.86
N GLN A 37 18.17 -15.48 4.75
CA GLN A 37 18.02 -16.92 4.50
C GLN A 37 16.58 -17.38 4.72
N LEU A 38 16.12 -18.26 3.83
CA LEU A 38 14.87 -18.97 4.03
C LEU A 38 15.05 -19.96 5.17
N ARG A 39 14.06 -20.05 6.05
CA ARG A 39 14.05 -21.06 7.13
C ARG A 39 14.14 -22.48 6.59
N ARG A 40 13.63 -22.69 5.37
CA ARG A 40 13.70 -23.95 4.62
C ARG A 40 13.99 -23.62 3.15
N PRO A 41 15.27 -23.53 2.77
CA PRO A 41 15.68 -23.38 1.38
C PRO A 41 15.06 -24.49 0.52
N ASP A 42 14.68 -24.16 -0.70
CA ASP A 42 14.12 -25.09 -1.69
C ASP A 42 12.84 -25.86 -1.29
N ALA A 43 12.27 -25.62 -0.11
CA ALA A 43 11.04 -26.27 0.36
C ALA A 43 9.75 -25.55 -0.07
N THR A 44 9.86 -24.49 -0.88
CA THR A 44 8.71 -23.72 -1.34
C THR A 44 8.97 -23.19 -2.74
N ILE A 45 7.97 -23.29 -3.60
CA ILE A 45 7.88 -22.56 -4.86
C ILE A 45 6.68 -21.61 -4.80
N VAL A 46 6.77 -20.48 -5.51
CA VAL A 46 5.70 -19.49 -5.61
C VAL A 46 5.20 -19.45 -7.04
N LEU A 47 3.90 -19.69 -7.23
CA LEU A 47 3.23 -19.47 -8.50
C LEU A 47 2.57 -18.09 -8.47
N TRP A 48 3.06 -17.17 -9.28
CA TRP A 48 2.53 -15.81 -9.36
C TRP A 48 1.67 -15.66 -10.61
N LEU A 49 0.35 -15.59 -10.39
CA LEU A 49 -0.61 -15.26 -11.44
C LEU A 49 -0.51 -13.77 -11.76
N LYS A 50 -0.21 -13.46 -13.02
CA LYS A 50 -0.05 -12.11 -13.52
C LYS A 50 -1.01 -11.88 -14.67
N CYS A 51 -1.55 -10.68 -14.74
CA CYS A 51 -2.46 -10.23 -15.78
C CYS A 51 -2.00 -8.85 -16.24
N GLU A 52 -2.14 -8.55 -17.53
CA GLU A 52 -1.95 -7.20 -18.05
C GLU A 52 -2.81 -6.19 -17.27
N GLN A 53 -2.24 -5.03 -16.94
CA GLN A 53 -2.86 -4.08 -16.01
C GLN A 53 -4.21 -3.55 -16.52
N THR A 54 -4.32 -3.26 -17.80
CA THR A 54 -5.52 -2.74 -18.47
C THR A 54 -6.67 -3.77 -18.42
N ILE A 55 -6.40 -4.99 -18.87
CA ILE A 55 -7.34 -6.12 -18.85
C ILE A 55 -7.74 -6.47 -17.42
N HIS A 56 -6.80 -6.47 -16.48
CA HIS A 56 -7.11 -6.71 -15.07
C HIS A 56 -8.01 -5.61 -14.49
N ASP A 57 -7.74 -4.33 -14.80
CA ASP A 57 -8.56 -3.21 -14.33
C ASP A 57 -10.00 -3.30 -14.85
N GLU A 58 -10.20 -3.70 -16.10
CA GLU A 58 -11.52 -3.95 -16.69
C GLU A 58 -12.25 -5.11 -16.01
N ARG A 59 -11.57 -6.24 -15.81
CA ARG A 59 -12.15 -7.41 -15.11
C ARG A 59 -12.52 -7.10 -13.67
N LEU A 60 -11.70 -6.30 -12.97
CA LEU A 60 -12.01 -5.87 -11.60
C LEU A 60 -13.27 -5.00 -11.55
N ASN A 61 -13.44 -4.09 -12.52
CA ASN A 61 -14.66 -3.30 -12.61
C ASN A 61 -15.89 -4.18 -12.88
N ALA A 62 -15.80 -5.06 -13.88
CA ALA A 62 -16.89 -5.98 -14.22
C ALA A 62 -17.25 -6.92 -13.06
N ARG A 63 -16.25 -7.37 -12.29
CA ARG A 63 -16.46 -8.16 -11.07
C ARG A 63 -17.24 -7.38 -10.02
N VAL A 64 -16.91 -6.11 -9.77
CA VAL A 64 -17.68 -5.27 -8.84
C VAL A 64 -19.12 -5.14 -9.32
N ASP A 65 -19.35 -4.95 -10.63
CA ASP A 65 -20.69 -4.89 -11.19
C ASP A 65 -21.46 -6.22 -11.02
N SER A 66 -20.80 -7.38 -11.14
CA SER A 66 -21.39 -8.69 -10.83
C SER A 66 -21.75 -8.83 -9.35
N MET A 67 -20.84 -8.43 -8.46
CA MET A 67 -21.07 -8.49 -7.01
C MET A 67 -22.32 -7.67 -6.60
N LEU A 68 -22.54 -6.51 -7.23
CA LEU A 68 -23.73 -5.70 -6.98
C LEU A 68 -25.01 -6.43 -7.42
N LYS A 69 -25.00 -7.06 -8.60
CA LYS A 69 -26.12 -7.87 -9.10
C LYS A 69 -26.40 -9.09 -8.22
N GLU A 70 -25.36 -9.68 -7.65
CA GLU A 70 -25.43 -10.82 -6.73
C GLU A 70 -25.86 -10.42 -5.30
N GLY A 71 -26.11 -9.14 -5.03
CA GLY A 71 -26.72 -8.69 -3.78
C GLY A 71 -25.74 -8.15 -2.73
N LEU A 72 -24.53 -7.73 -3.12
CA LEU A 72 -23.52 -7.14 -2.22
C LEU A 72 -24.10 -6.07 -1.28
N ILE A 73 -24.99 -5.22 -1.78
CA ILE A 73 -25.56 -4.12 -0.98
C ILE A 73 -26.44 -4.64 0.15
N GLN A 74 -27.22 -5.68 -0.12
CA GLN A 74 -28.03 -6.32 0.90
C GLN A 74 -27.14 -6.99 1.95
N GLU A 75 -26.04 -7.61 1.54
CA GLU A 75 -25.06 -8.20 2.48
C GLU A 75 -24.46 -7.13 3.39
N LEU A 76 -24.06 -5.98 2.83
CA LEU A 76 -23.49 -4.86 3.58
C LEU A 76 -24.49 -4.26 4.57
N LEU A 77 -25.74 -4.07 4.17
CA LEU A 77 -26.81 -3.60 5.05
C LEU A 77 -27.08 -4.60 6.18
N ASN A 78 -27.23 -5.88 5.84
CA ASN A 78 -27.45 -6.95 6.83
C ASN A 78 -26.27 -7.07 7.81
N PHE A 79 -25.04 -6.86 7.34
CA PHE A 79 -23.86 -6.82 8.20
C PHE A 79 -23.89 -5.59 9.12
N HIS A 80 -24.15 -4.41 8.57
CA HIS A 80 -24.20 -3.17 9.31
C HIS A 80 -25.26 -3.18 10.42
N ASP A 81 -26.46 -3.69 10.12
CA ASP A 81 -27.56 -3.78 11.09
C ASP A 81 -27.23 -4.75 12.22
N ARG A 82 -26.73 -5.95 11.89
CA ARG A 82 -26.32 -6.93 12.91
C ARG A 82 -25.21 -6.36 13.80
N HIS A 83 -24.22 -5.71 13.19
CA HIS A 83 -23.12 -5.12 13.93
C HIS A 83 -23.58 -3.94 14.80
N ASN A 84 -24.43 -3.04 14.31
CA ASN A 84 -24.93 -1.92 15.08
C ASN A 84 -25.82 -2.35 16.25
N LYS A 85 -26.65 -3.38 16.07
CA LYS A 85 -27.43 -3.99 17.15
C LYS A 85 -26.53 -4.53 18.27
N GLN A 86 -25.43 -5.18 17.90
CA GLN A 86 -24.44 -5.67 18.87
C GLN A 86 -23.68 -4.51 19.54
N ARG A 87 -23.27 -3.51 18.75
CA ARG A 87 -22.57 -2.30 19.23
C ARG A 87 -23.36 -1.52 20.29
N ILE A 88 -24.66 -1.32 20.07
CA ILE A 88 -25.53 -0.60 21.01
C ILE A 88 -25.59 -1.36 22.35
N LYS A 89 -25.58 -2.69 22.33
CA LYS A 89 -25.49 -3.50 23.56
C LYS A 89 -24.14 -3.37 24.27
N ASP A 90 -23.05 -3.27 23.50
CA ASP A 90 -21.69 -3.27 24.04
C ASP A 90 -21.17 -1.87 24.44
N GLY A 91 -21.88 -0.80 24.08
CA GLY A 91 -21.60 0.58 24.48
C GLY A 91 -20.32 1.21 23.88
N LYS A 92 -19.74 0.61 22.83
CA LYS A 92 -18.48 1.08 22.23
C LYS A 92 -18.69 1.78 20.87
N PRO A 93 -18.02 2.91 20.60
CA PRO A 93 -18.06 3.53 19.28
C PRO A 93 -17.36 2.62 18.24
N PRO A 94 -17.81 2.62 16.98
CA PRO A 94 -17.19 1.81 15.94
C PRO A 94 -15.81 2.36 15.56
N ASP A 95 -14.80 1.50 15.53
CA ASP A 95 -13.46 1.84 15.02
C ASP A 95 -13.30 1.29 13.59
N TYR A 96 -13.67 2.11 12.61
CA TYR A 96 -13.56 1.78 11.19
C TYR A 96 -12.12 1.66 10.68
N THR A 97 -11.13 1.84 11.56
CA THR A 97 -9.72 1.66 11.23
C THR A 97 -9.20 0.26 11.53
N LYS A 98 -10.04 -0.68 12.01
CA LYS A 98 -9.57 -2.02 12.42
C LYS A 98 -10.46 -3.16 11.91
N GLY A 99 -9.84 -4.33 11.76
CA GLY A 99 -10.52 -5.59 11.49
C GLY A 99 -11.34 -5.58 10.20
N VAL A 100 -12.52 -6.19 10.26
CA VAL A 100 -13.44 -6.33 9.11
C VAL A 100 -13.85 -5.00 8.50
N PHE A 101 -13.79 -3.89 9.25
CA PHE A 101 -14.08 -2.54 8.74
C PHE A 101 -13.07 -2.01 7.73
N GLN A 102 -11.88 -2.61 7.64
CA GLN A 102 -10.89 -2.28 6.60
C GLN A 102 -11.15 -3.02 5.28
N THR A 103 -12.18 -3.88 5.20
CA THR A 103 -12.53 -4.60 3.98
C THR A 103 -13.04 -3.64 2.91
N LEU A 104 -12.56 -3.83 1.68
CA LEU A 104 -13.05 -3.09 0.51
C LEU A 104 -14.54 -3.38 0.31
N GLY A 105 -15.32 -2.33 0.08
CA GLY A 105 -16.77 -2.38 -0.05
C GLY A 105 -17.51 -2.03 1.25
N LEU A 106 -16.94 -2.24 2.43
CA LEU A 106 -17.58 -1.79 3.67
C LEU A 106 -17.22 -0.33 3.98
N LYS A 107 -15.94 0.02 3.82
CA LYS A 107 -15.45 1.38 4.06
C LYS A 107 -15.98 2.36 3.03
N GLU A 108 -16.02 1.97 1.75
CA GLU A 108 -16.47 2.83 0.66
C GLU A 108 -17.97 3.12 0.72
N PHE A 109 -18.77 2.23 1.31
CA PHE A 109 -20.21 2.40 1.48
C PHE A 109 -20.58 2.89 2.89
N HIS A 110 -19.62 3.23 3.75
CA HIS A 110 -19.89 3.55 5.15
C HIS A 110 -20.94 4.65 5.31
N GLU A 111 -20.80 5.76 4.58
CA GLU A 111 -21.74 6.88 4.65
C GLU A 111 -23.14 6.46 4.19
N TYR A 112 -23.23 5.68 3.10
CA TYR A 112 -24.50 5.15 2.59
C TYR A 112 -25.17 4.19 3.58
N LEU A 113 -24.40 3.33 4.25
CA LEU A 113 -24.93 2.38 5.23
C LEU A 113 -25.43 3.04 6.51
N MET A 114 -24.95 4.25 6.83
CA MET A 114 -25.37 5.03 8.00
C MET A 114 -26.67 5.82 7.76
N MET A 115 -27.15 5.91 6.52
CA MET A 115 -28.37 6.63 6.16
C MET A 115 -29.63 5.85 6.56
N THR A 116 -30.71 6.59 6.85
CA THR A 116 -32.04 5.99 7.05
C THR A 116 -32.56 5.41 5.74
N GLU A 117 -33.61 4.57 5.80
CA GLU A 117 -34.23 4.03 4.58
C GLU A 117 -34.79 5.13 3.67
N ASP A 118 -35.41 6.15 4.26
CA ASP A 118 -35.97 7.29 3.51
C ASP A 118 -34.87 8.10 2.82
N ASP A 119 -33.78 8.40 3.54
CA ASP A 119 -32.65 9.14 2.97
C ASP A 119 -31.97 8.36 1.84
N ARG A 120 -31.90 7.02 1.93
CA ARG A 120 -31.33 6.19 0.85
C ARG A 120 -32.17 6.22 -0.42
N ASN A 121 -33.48 6.37 -0.29
CA ASN A 121 -34.40 6.48 -1.43
C ASN A 121 -34.41 7.88 -2.07
N SER A 122 -33.85 8.88 -1.38
CA SER A 122 -33.68 10.23 -1.90
C SER A 122 -32.69 10.31 -3.08
N GLU A 123 -32.69 11.43 -3.79
CA GLU A 123 -31.75 11.68 -4.88
C GLU A 123 -30.30 11.72 -4.39
N ASP A 124 -30.07 12.28 -3.20
CA ASP A 124 -28.75 12.33 -2.57
C ASP A 124 -28.26 10.92 -2.19
N GLY A 125 -29.17 10.06 -1.70
CA GLY A 125 -28.88 8.65 -1.40
C GLY A 125 -28.43 7.87 -2.63
N LYS A 126 -29.15 8.03 -3.76
CA LYS A 126 -28.76 7.42 -5.05
C LYS A 126 -27.42 7.93 -5.57
N LYS A 127 -27.15 9.22 -5.43
CA LYS A 127 -25.87 9.81 -5.82
C LYS A 127 -24.72 9.27 -4.98
N LEU A 128 -24.90 9.20 -3.66
CA LEU A 128 -23.90 8.65 -2.74
C LEU A 128 -23.64 7.16 -3.02
N MET A 129 -24.69 6.41 -3.35
CA MET A 129 -24.60 5.01 -3.75
C MET A 129 -23.70 4.84 -4.99
N LEU A 130 -23.93 5.61 -6.05
CA LEU A 130 -23.08 5.59 -7.25
C LEU A 130 -21.63 5.98 -6.95
N GLN A 131 -21.43 7.01 -6.11
CA GLN A 131 -20.11 7.42 -5.68
C GLN A 131 -19.38 6.31 -4.88
N SER A 132 -20.11 5.61 -4.02
CA SER A 132 -19.59 4.50 -3.21
C SER A 132 -19.13 3.33 -4.10
N ILE A 133 -19.90 3.01 -5.15
CA ILE A 133 -19.53 2.00 -6.16
C ILE A 133 -18.25 2.39 -6.89
N GLU A 134 -18.15 3.63 -7.37
CA GLU A 134 -16.95 4.09 -8.08
C GLU A 134 -15.72 4.13 -7.17
N ASN A 135 -15.89 4.54 -5.91
CA ASN A 135 -14.84 4.47 -4.90
C ASN A 135 -14.38 3.02 -4.68
N MET A 136 -15.30 2.06 -4.61
CA MET A 136 -14.98 0.64 -4.46
C MET A 136 -14.18 0.11 -5.66
N LYS A 137 -14.59 0.46 -6.90
CA LYS A 137 -13.84 0.11 -8.11
C LYS A 137 -12.43 0.68 -8.09
N ILE A 138 -12.28 1.96 -7.75
CA ILE A 138 -10.97 2.62 -7.61
C ILE A 138 -10.11 1.94 -6.54
N ALA A 139 -10.68 1.66 -5.37
CA ALA A 139 -9.97 1.06 -4.26
C ALA A 139 -9.49 -0.37 -4.61
N THR A 140 -10.32 -1.13 -5.32
CA THR A 140 -9.99 -2.49 -5.81
C THR A 140 -8.82 -2.46 -6.79
N ARG A 141 -8.84 -1.57 -7.79
CA ARG A 141 -7.71 -1.39 -8.72
C ARG A 141 -6.42 -0.96 -8.01
N ARG A 142 -6.51 -0.02 -7.07
CA ARG A 142 -5.37 0.41 -6.24
C ARG A 142 -4.81 -0.73 -5.40
N TYR A 143 -5.68 -1.59 -4.87
CA TYR A 143 -5.27 -2.76 -4.09
C TYR A 143 -4.51 -3.76 -4.96
N ALA A 144 -5.03 -4.12 -6.15
CA ALA A 144 -4.34 -5.01 -7.09
C ALA A 144 -2.94 -4.48 -7.49
N ARG A 145 -2.84 -3.17 -7.78
CA ARG A 145 -1.54 -2.53 -8.07
C ARG A 145 -0.58 -2.59 -6.89
N ARG A 146 -1.09 -2.39 -5.66
CA ARG A 146 -0.28 -2.51 -4.44
C ARG A 146 0.20 -3.94 -4.22
N GLN A 147 -0.64 -4.95 -4.48
CA GLN A 147 -0.23 -6.36 -4.42
C GLN A 147 0.89 -6.66 -5.41
N ASN A 148 0.74 -6.26 -6.68
CA ASN A 148 1.79 -6.43 -7.69
C ASN A 148 3.09 -5.73 -7.29
N LYS A 149 3.01 -4.50 -6.76
CA LYS A 149 4.17 -3.78 -6.25
C LYS A 149 4.81 -4.52 -5.06
N MET A 150 4.01 -5.07 -4.15
CA MET A 150 4.50 -5.82 -3.00
C MET A 150 5.20 -7.11 -3.44
N VAL A 151 4.63 -7.87 -4.38
CA VAL A 151 5.25 -9.09 -4.92
C VAL A 151 6.59 -8.77 -5.58
N LYS A 152 6.64 -7.78 -6.49
CA LYS A 152 7.90 -7.35 -7.11
C LYS A 152 8.93 -6.90 -6.07
N GLY A 153 8.53 -6.00 -5.18
CA GLY A 153 9.38 -5.46 -4.13
C GLY A 153 9.88 -6.51 -3.13
N ARG A 154 9.11 -7.57 -2.88
CA ARG A 154 9.45 -8.61 -1.89
C ARG A 154 10.24 -9.78 -2.48
N PHE A 155 9.96 -10.16 -3.73
CA PHE A 155 10.52 -11.35 -4.35
C PHE A 155 11.57 -11.05 -5.43
N LEU A 156 11.46 -9.92 -6.15
CA LEU A 156 12.27 -9.68 -7.34
C LEU A 156 13.30 -8.55 -7.16
N GLU A 157 13.02 -7.59 -6.27
CA GLU A 157 13.81 -6.36 -6.12
C GLU A 157 14.67 -6.33 -4.83
N ILE A 158 14.70 -7.42 -4.05
CA ILE A 158 15.55 -7.49 -2.83
C ILE A 158 16.89 -8.14 -3.15
N PRO A 159 18.02 -7.42 -3.05
CA PRO A 159 19.35 -7.94 -3.42
C PRO A 159 19.87 -9.03 -2.49
N ARG A 160 19.73 -8.84 -1.17
CA ARG A 160 20.43 -9.62 -0.13
C ARG A 160 19.57 -10.70 0.52
N ARG A 161 18.37 -10.94 -0.01
CA ARG A 161 17.43 -11.91 0.55
C ARG A 161 17.31 -13.12 -0.37
N GLU A 162 17.49 -14.30 0.22
CA GLU A 162 17.04 -15.56 -0.34
C GLU A 162 15.51 -15.53 -0.41
N VAL A 163 15.01 -15.86 -1.59
CA VAL A 163 13.58 -15.85 -1.88
C VAL A 163 13.25 -17.18 -2.53
N PRO A 164 12.05 -17.72 -2.30
CA PRO A 164 11.65 -18.95 -2.94
C PRO A 164 11.64 -18.77 -4.46
N THR A 165 11.90 -19.84 -5.19
CA THR A 165 11.78 -19.85 -6.65
C THR A 165 10.36 -19.47 -7.04
N ILE A 166 10.24 -18.48 -7.92
CA ILE A 166 8.95 -17.89 -8.32
C ILE A 166 8.75 -18.07 -9.82
N TYR A 167 7.59 -18.58 -10.21
CA TYR A 167 7.18 -18.79 -11.59
C TYR A 167 6.01 -17.89 -11.95
N GLU A 168 6.07 -17.28 -13.13
CA GLU A 168 4.99 -16.46 -13.67
C GLU A 168 3.98 -17.31 -14.44
N LEU A 169 2.69 -17.17 -14.11
CA LEU A 169 1.57 -17.76 -14.84
C LEU A 169 0.73 -16.63 -15.43
N ASP A 170 0.60 -16.62 -16.76
CA ASP A 170 -0.11 -15.54 -17.46
C ASP A 170 -1.61 -15.81 -17.50
N THR A 171 -2.38 -14.91 -16.87
CA THR A 171 -3.84 -14.93 -16.80
C THR A 171 -4.47 -13.84 -17.68
N THR A 172 -3.69 -13.21 -18.56
CA THR A 172 -4.14 -12.12 -19.42
C THR A 172 -5.22 -12.57 -20.40
N ASP A 173 -5.05 -13.71 -21.07
CA ASP A 173 -6.08 -14.31 -21.92
C ASP A 173 -6.66 -15.58 -21.26
N LEU A 174 -7.95 -15.52 -20.89
CA LEU A 174 -8.64 -16.65 -20.28
C LEU A 174 -8.88 -17.80 -21.26
N SER A 175 -8.89 -17.55 -22.58
CA SER A 175 -8.99 -18.61 -23.58
C SER A 175 -7.77 -19.54 -23.56
N GLN A 176 -6.63 -19.02 -23.10
CA GLN A 176 -5.37 -19.75 -22.97
C GLN A 176 -5.14 -20.29 -21.55
N TRP A 177 -6.14 -20.24 -20.67
CA TRP A 177 -6.01 -20.64 -19.26
C TRP A 177 -5.41 -22.04 -19.09
N ASP A 178 -5.94 -23.02 -19.82
CA ASP A 178 -5.49 -24.40 -19.69
C ASP A 178 -4.00 -24.54 -20.03
N LYS A 179 -3.52 -23.83 -21.05
CA LYS A 179 -2.11 -23.88 -21.47
C LYS A 179 -1.21 -23.03 -20.59
N GLN A 180 -1.53 -21.75 -20.39
CA GLN A 180 -0.64 -20.75 -19.77
C GLN A 180 -0.65 -20.77 -18.25
N VAL A 181 -1.69 -21.34 -17.64
CA VAL A 181 -1.88 -21.37 -16.19
C VAL A 181 -1.93 -22.79 -15.68
N LYS A 182 -2.95 -23.56 -16.07
CA LYS A 182 -3.23 -24.88 -15.48
C LYS A 182 -2.13 -25.90 -15.78
N ASN A 183 -1.90 -26.22 -17.05
CA ASN A 183 -0.93 -27.24 -17.45
C ASN A 183 0.49 -26.81 -17.08
N LYS A 184 0.83 -25.54 -17.35
CA LYS A 184 2.10 -24.94 -16.91
C LYS A 184 2.33 -25.09 -15.40
N ALA A 185 1.33 -24.82 -14.56
CA ALA A 185 1.44 -24.98 -13.11
C ALA A 185 1.63 -26.44 -12.69
N ILE A 186 0.89 -27.36 -13.32
CA ILE A 186 1.01 -28.80 -13.06
C ILE A 186 2.43 -29.26 -13.36
N ASP A 187 2.96 -28.95 -14.55
CA ASP A 187 4.31 -29.32 -14.96
C ASP A 187 5.38 -28.78 -14.00
N ILE A 188 5.23 -27.52 -13.54
CA ILE A 188 6.12 -26.91 -12.55
C ILE A 188 6.05 -27.67 -11.21
N ILE A 189 4.84 -27.98 -10.73
CA ILE A 189 4.63 -28.67 -9.46
C ILE A 189 5.16 -30.10 -9.52
N GLU A 190 4.90 -30.83 -10.60
CA GLU A 190 5.40 -32.19 -10.79
C GLU A 190 6.94 -32.22 -10.87
N SER A 191 7.54 -31.29 -11.62
CA SER A 191 8.99 -31.14 -11.68
C SER A 191 9.57 -30.87 -10.29
N TYR A 192 8.91 -30.00 -9.51
CA TYR A 192 9.32 -29.65 -8.16
C TYR A 192 9.22 -30.82 -7.17
N ILE A 193 8.10 -31.54 -7.17
CA ILE A 193 7.88 -32.69 -6.28
C ILE A 193 8.87 -33.83 -6.60
N ASN A 194 9.06 -34.11 -7.89
CA ASN A 194 9.92 -35.20 -8.35
C ASN A 194 11.41 -34.83 -8.39
N LYS A 195 11.76 -33.56 -8.13
CA LYS A 195 13.14 -33.02 -8.22
C LYS A 195 13.78 -33.22 -9.59
N ILE A 196 12.98 -33.05 -10.64
CA ILE A 196 13.40 -33.14 -12.05
C ILE A 196 13.54 -31.72 -12.61
N PRO A 197 14.41 -31.47 -13.61
CA PRO A 197 14.50 -30.16 -14.25
C PRO A 197 13.15 -29.66 -14.76
N CYS A 198 12.77 -28.46 -14.31
CA CYS A 198 11.53 -27.82 -14.73
C CYS A 198 11.67 -27.31 -16.18
N PRO A 199 10.69 -27.59 -17.06
CA PRO A 199 10.72 -27.12 -18.45
C PRO A 199 10.53 -25.59 -18.59
N TYR A 200 10.14 -24.92 -17.51
CA TYR A 200 9.90 -23.47 -17.48
C TYR A 200 10.97 -22.76 -16.67
N GLU A 201 11.43 -21.60 -17.15
CA GLU A 201 12.34 -20.76 -16.38
C GLU A 201 11.60 -20.03 -15.25
N PRO A 202 12.17 -19.98 -14.03
CA PRO A 202 11.68 -19.11 -12.99
C PRO A 202 12.00 -17.64 -13.30
N LEU A 203 11.27 -16.73 -12.65
CA LEU A 203 11.53 -15.30 -12.76
C LEU A 203 12.89 -14.95 -12.17
N LYS A 204 13.64 -14.17 -12.93
CA LYS A 204 14.94 -13.64 -12.53
C LYS A 204 14.75 -12.42 -11.63
N LYS A 205 15.58 -12.31 -10.59
CA LYS A 205 15.62 -11.10 -9.75
C LYS A 205 16.06 -9.93 -10.63
N ASN A 206 15.35 -8.81 -10.52
CA ASN A 206 15.73 -7.57 -11.18
C ASN A 206 16.44 -6.70 -10.15
N ILE A 207 17.71 -7.02 -9.92
CA ILE A 207 18.56 -6.29 -8.97
C ILE A 207 19.17 -5.12 -9.72
N ASP A 208 18.59 -3.95 -9.53
CA ASP A 208 19.19 -2.70 -9.97
C ASP A 208 20.31 -2.33 -8.98
N GLU A 209 21.56 -2.64 -9.35
CA GLU A 209 22.73 -2.42 -8.51
C GLU A 209 22.91 -0.94 -8.11
N GLU A 210 22.45 0.00 -8.95
CA GLU A 210 22.51 1.43 -8.65
C GLU A 210 21.50 1.83 -7.56
N LYS A 211 20.28 1.26 -7.58
CA LYS A 211 19.29 1.48 -6.52
C LYS A 211 19.75 0.98 -5.15
N ASN A 212 20.62 -0.03 -5.11
CA ASN A 212 21.15 -0.59 -3.85
C ASN A 212 22.22 0.26 -3.19
N LYS A 213 22.88 1.17 -3.93
CA LYS A 213 23.86 2.13 -3.37
C LYS A 213 23.18 3.29 -2.63
N ILE A 214 21.93 3.60 -2.98
CA ILE A 214 21.16 4.69 -2.37
C ILE A 214 20.67 4.25 -1.00
N ASN A 215 21.05 4.97 0.05
CA ASN A 215 20.58 4.66 1.39
C ASN A 215 19.12 5.09 1.54
N SER A 216 18.20 4.13 1.42
CA SER A 216 16.76 4.36 1.63
C SER A 216 16.38 4.63 3.09
N GLN A 217 17.31 4.43 4.04
CA GLN A 217 17.11 4.65 5.47
C GLN A 217 17.84 5.91 5.99
N SER A 218 18.53 6.64 5.12
CA SER A 218 19.18 7.90 5.52
C SER A 218 18.15 8.90 6.02
N SER A 219 18.54 9.77 6.93
CA SER A 219 17.67 10.80 7.49
C SER A 219 18.18 12.17 7.06
N ASN A 220 17.49 12.79 6.11
CA ASN A 220 17.85 14.09 5.54
C ASN A 220 16.86 15.17 5.98
N TYR A 221 17.33 16.22 6.65
CA TYR A 221 16.48 17.35 7.04
C TYR A 221 16.58 18.47 5.99
N CYS A 222 15.43 19.02 5.57
CA CYS A 222 15.40 20.19 4.70
C CYS A 222 15.10 21.45 5.50
N ASP A 223 16.08 22.35 5.67
CA ASP A 223 15.92 23.61 6.41
C ASP A 223 14.92 24.59 5.76
N VAL A 224 14.76 24.50 4.45
CA VAL A 224 13.83 25.37 3.72
C VAL A 224 12.39 25.01 4.05
N CYS A 225 12.10 23.71 4.06
CA CYS A 225 10.75 23.17 4.26
C CYS A 225 10.50 22.69 5.69
N GLU A 226 11.51 22.79 6.56
CA GLU A 226 11.50 22.41 7.98
C GLU A 226 10.93 21.00 8.20
N ARG A 227 11.42 20.04 7.39
CA ARG A 227 10.91 18.67 7.41
C ARG A 227 12.02 17.63 7.27
N LEU A 228 11.87 16.56 8.05
CA LEU A 228 12.67 15.34 7.93
C LEU A 228 12.18 14.51 6.75
N ILE A 229 13.10 14.01 5.94
CA ILE A 229 12.85 13.14 4.79
C ILE A 229 13.76 11.93 4.93
N ILE A 230 13.15 10.75 4.92
CA ILE A 230 13.87 9.49 4.99
C ILE A 230 14.18 9.01 3.57
N GLY A 231 15.44 8.68 3.31
CA GLY A 231 15.96 8.19 2.03
C GLY A 231 16.60 9.28 1.17
N ASP A 232 17.77 8.98 0.62
CA ASP A 232 18.52 9.92 -0.23
C ASP A 232 17.78 10.24 -1.54
N LYS A 233 17.10 9.23 -2.11
CA LYS A 233 16.32 9.40 -3.33
C LYS A 233 15.10 10.29 -3.09
N GLU A 234 14.36 10.04 -2.01
CA GLU A 234 13.21 10.84 -1.60
C GLU A 234 13.62 12.28 -1.31
N TYR A 235 14.80 12.47 -0.72
CA TYR A 235 15.40 13.78 -0.49
C TYR A 235 15.74 14.49 -1.81
N ALA A 236 16.40 13.80 -2.76
CA ALA A 236 16.69 14.36 -4.07
C ALA A 236 15.41 14.74 -4.85
N ILE A 237 14.38 13.88 -4.82
CA ILE A 237 13.07 14.18 -5.41
C ILE A 237 12.43 15.39 -4.73
N HIS A 238 12.55 15.50 -3.40
CA HIS A 238 12.05 16.64 -2.68
C HIS A 238 12.69 17.95 -3.14
N LEU A 239 14.02 18.01 -3.22
CA LEU A 239 14.74 19.22 -3.62
C LEU A 239 14.29 19.71 -5.01
N ASN A 240 13.99 18.78 -5.91
CA ASN A 240 13.50 19.09 -7.26
C ASN A 240 11.98 19.30 -7.35
N SER A 241 11.23 19.09 -6.26
CA SER A 241 9.77 19.18 -6.29
C SER A 241 9.27 20.62 -6.40
N PHE A 242 8.17 20.82 -7.14
CA PHE A 242 7.48 22.12 -7.23
C PHE A 242 7.16 22.72 -5.85
N LYS A 243 6.80 21.86 -4.88
CA LYS A 243 6.50 22.31 -3.51
C LYS A 243 7.73 22.92 -2.84
N HIS A 244 8.89 22.27 -2.96
CA HIS A 244 10.15 22.79 -2.42
C HIS A 244 10.54 24.11 -3.11
N GLN A 245 10.51 24.15 -4.44
CA GLN A 245 10.82 25.36 -5.21
C GLN A 245 9.91 26.54 -4.85
N ARG A 246 8.62 26.28 -4.57
CA ARG A 246 7.67 27.32 -4.14
C ARG A 246 8.00 27.87 -2.77
N VAL A 247 8.38 27.03 -1.81
CA VAL A 247 8.79 27.46 -0.46
C VAL A 247 10.10 28.24 -0.52
N LEU A 248 11.08 27.77 -1.31
CA LEU A 248 12.33 28.50 -1.60
C LEU A 248 12.05 29.92 -2.10
N LYS A 249 11.22 30.06 -3.14
CA LYS A 249 10.87 31.37 -3.71
C LYS A 249 10.20 32.28 -2.67
N LYS A 250 9.33 31.74 -1.81
CA LYS A 250 8.68 32.51 -0.75
C LYS A 250 9.68 32.98 0.32
N LYS A 251 10.58 32.11 0.78
CA LYS A 251 11.62 32.48 1.76
C LYS A 251 12.58 33.54 1.20
N LYS A 252 13.00 33.43 -0.07
CA LYS A 252 13.82 34.45 -0.74
C LYS A 252 13.14 35.83 -0.76
N LYS A 253 11.87 35.90 -1.20
CA LYS A 253 11.13 37.18 -1.21
C LYS A 253 11.03 37.83 0.18
N LEU A 254 10.82 37.04 1.23
CA LEU A 254 10.74 37.54 2.60
C LEU A 254 12.09 38.07 3.10
N LEU A 255 13.19 37.40 2.74
CA LEU A 255 14.54 37.87 3.06
C LEU A 255 14.87 39.17 2.33
N ASP A 256 14.53 39.28 1.04
CA ASP A 256 14.74 40.50 0.26
C ASP A 256 13.92 41.68 0.80
N GLN A 257 12.70 41.43 1.29
CA GLN A 257 11.88 42.44 1.94
C GLN A 257 12.49 42.93 3.26
N LYS A 258 12.92 41.99 4.12
CA LYS A 258 13.60 42.33 5.37
C LYS A 258 14.93 43.08 5.15
N ALA A 259 15.69 42.71 4.12
CA ALA A 259 16.93 43.41 3.77
C ALA A 259 16.68 44.87 3.35
N LYS A 260 15.60 45.12 2.60
CA LYS A 260 15.17 46.48 2.23
C LYS A 260 14.68 47.29 3.43
N GLU A 261 13.94 46.67 4.34
CA GLU A 261 13.49 47.32 5.58
C GLU A 261 14.67 47.72 6.46
N ILE A 262 15.69 46.87 6.59
CA ILE A 262 16.91 47.17 7.36
C ILE A 262 17.74 48.27 6.70
N GLN A 263 17.85 48.29 5.37
CA GLN A 263 18.56 49.35 4.64
C GLN A 263 17.88 50.70 4.80
N ASN A 264 16.55 50.75 4.80
CA ASN A 264 15.82 52.01 5.01
C ASN A 264 15.99 52.53 6.45
N ILE A 265 15.98 51.66 7.46
CA ILE A 265 16.21 52.06 8.87
C ILE A 265 17.63 52.60 9.09
N SER A 266 18.61 52.12 8.34
CA SER A 266 20.02 52.54 8.45
C SER A 266 20.35 53.82 7.68
N GLN A 267 19.43 54.32 6.84
CA GLN A 267 19.58 55.58 6.11
C GLN A 267 18.89 56.77 6.82
N ASP A 268 18.03 56.48 7.80
CA ASP A 268 17.33 57.47 8.64
C ASP A 268 17.97 57.67 10.04
N SER A 269 19.18 57.12 10.27
CA SER A 269 20.01 57.35 11.47
C SER A 269 21.31 58.05 11.09
#